data_AF-A0A497QKR9-F1
#
_entry.id   AF-A0A497QKR9-F1
#
_cell.length_a   1.000
_cell.length_b   1.000
_cell.length_c   1.000
_cell.angle_alpha   90.00
_cell.angle_beta   90.00
_cell.angle_gamma   90.00
#
_symmetry.space_group_name_H-M   'P 1'
#
loop_
_entity.id
_entity.type
_entity.pdbx_description
1 polymer ?
#
loop_
_entity_poly.entity_id
_entity_poly.type
_entity_poly.pdbx_seq_one_letter_code
_entity_poly.pdbx_strand_id
1 'polypeptide(L)'
;MLNLLGLIIAFIMIILSIRKRINFGLSLILGSLILGVFSLQTIEIVDILKTFIEASIYSFEDHQIVTETIELALLMTIIYILAKCMQETGAIKKLIDGLRAFFPRGGILGVIPAVYGLMPAPGGALFSAPMIDEEGEKYQLNKNQKNFLNVWFRHIWFTIYPISSAMILICSKSFSDINIYHLVLANTPAFITSVVVGVIYIKKFIKDVPKEQISKPKKEFKGLIYILPPIVPLFFYGILQFFDITQIRSFLIGVIFSIFLLYFLANISFKNYLQIIKK
;
A
#
# COMPACT_ATOMS: atom_id res chain seq x y z
N MET A 1 18.25 -23.62 -22.84
CA MET A 1 19.14 -22.43 -22.73
C MET A 1 18.52 -21.16 -23.32
N LEU A 2 17.77 -21.23 -24.41
CA LEU A 2 17.10 -20.06 -25.01
C LEU A 2 16.12 -19.35 -24.06
N ASN A 3 15.30 -20.08 -23.29
CA ASN A 3 14.39 -19.46 -22.30
C ASN A 3 15.14 -18.62 -21.24
N LEU A 4 16.28 -19.12 -20.76
CA LEU A 4 17.12 -18.39 -19.78
C LEU A 4 17.72 -17.12 -20.40
N LEU A 5 18.17 -17.21 -21.65
CA LEU A 5 18.66 -16.05 -22.40
C LEU A 5 17.54 -15.02 -22.60
N GLY A 6 16.35 -15.46 -23.00
CA GLY A 6 15.15 -14.63 -23.13
C GLY A 6 14.78 -13.93 -21.83
N LEU A 7 14.87 -14.64 -20.70
CA LEU A 7 14.63 -14.07 -19.37
C LEU A 7 15.63 -12.95 -19.04
N ILE A 8 16.92 -13.19 -19.25
CA ILE A 8 17.97 -12.18 -19.02
C ILE A 8 17.73 -10.96 -19.92
N ILE A 9 17.45 -11.15 -21.20
CA ILE A 9 17.17 -10.07 -22.16
C ILE A 9 15.92 -9.30 -21.75
N ALA A 10 14.84 -9.99 -21.37
CA ALA A 10 13.61 -9.36 -20.91
C ALA A 10 13.85 -8.48 -19.68
N PHE A 11 14.57 -8.98 -18.67
CA PHE A 11 14.91 -8.18 -17.49
C PHE A 11 15.76 -6.96 -17.82
N ILE A 12 16.81 -7.13 -18.64
CA ILE A 12 17.66 -6.00 -19.07
C ILE A 12 16.80 -4.96 -19.80
N MET A 13 15.94 -5.39 -20.72
CA MET A 13 15.07 -4.50 -21.48
C MET A 13 14.09 -3.76 -20.56
N ILE A 14 13.44 -4.46 -19.62
CA ILE A 14 12.54 -3.83 -18.62
C ILE A 14 13.30 -2.75 -17.85
N ILE A 15 14.49 -3.06 -17.31
CA ILE A 15 15.29 -2.13 -16.53
C ILE A 15 15.71 -0.91 -17.38
N LEU A 16 16.17 -1.12 -18.61
CA LEU A 16 16.57 -0.04 -19.52
C LEU A 16 15.38 0.84 -19.92
N SER A 17 14.21 0.24 -20.16
CA SER A 17 12.98 0.96 -20.50
C SER A 17 12.50 1.84 -19.35
N ILE A 18 12.47 1.29 -18.12
CA ILE A 18 12.13 2.05 -16.91
C ILE A 18 13.13 3.18 -16.68
N ARG A 19 14.43 2.93 -16.85
CA ARG A 19 15.48 3.98 -16.74
C ARG A 19 15.30 5.09 -17.77
N LYS A 20 14.80 4.76 -18.97
CA LYS A 20 14.42 5.71 -20.02
C LYS A 20 13.04 6.36 -19.80
N ARG A 21 12.41 6.14 -18.64
CA ARG A 21 11.08 6.65 -18.29
C ARG A 21 9.95 6.19 -19.22
N ILE A 22 10.13 5.04 -19.88
CA ILE A 22 9.03 4.38 -20.59
C ILE A 22 8.02 3.91 -19.54
N ASN A 23 6.73 3.92 -19.90
CA ASN A 23 5.66 3.45 -19.02
C ASN A 23 5.98 2.05 -18.46
N PHE A 24 5.81 1.88 -17.15
CA PHE A 24 6.15 0.64 -16.45
C PHE A 24 5.35 -0.57 -17.01
N GLY A 25 4.05 -0.40 -17.24
CA GLY A 25 3.20 -1.45 -17.81
C GLY A 25 3.62 -1.85 -19.22
N LEU A 26 3.93 -0.88 -20.08
CA LEU A 26 4.46 -1.17 -21.43
C LEU A 26 5.81 -1.90 -21.36
N SER A 27 6.66 -1.52 -20.42
CA SER A 27 7.95 -2.18 -20.21
C SER A 27 7.76 -3.66 -19.84
N LEU A 28 6.79 -3.97 -18.97
CA LEU A 28 6.45 -5.35 -18.60
C LEU A 28 5.86 -6.15 -19.78
N ILE A 29 4.95 -5.56 -20.57
CA ILE A 29 4.37 -6.22 -21.76
C ILE A 29 5.46 -6.54 -22.79
N LEU A 30 6.37 -5.60 -23.05
CA LEU A 30 7.50 -5.86 -23.96
C LEU A 30 8.39 -6.98 -23.41
N GLY A 31 8.62 -7.02 -22.10
CA GLY A 31 9.43 -8.05 -21.46
C GLY A 31 8.79 -9.44 -21.56
N SER A 32 7.47 -9.52 -21.34
CA SER A 32 6.73 -10.77 -21.50
C SER A 32 6.67 -11.24 -22.95
N LEU A 33 6.59 -10.31 -23.92
CA LEU A 33 6.68 -10.65 -25.35
C LEU A 33 8.06 -11.21 -25.72
N ILE A 34 9.14 -10.61 -25.23
CA ILE A 34 10.50 -11.15 -25.41
C ILE A 34 10.57 -12.57 -24.83
N LEU A 35 10.08 -12.78 -23.60
CA LEU A 35 10.03 -14.10 -22.99
C LEU A 35 9.23 -15.11 -23.82
N GLY A 36 8.05 -14.72 -24.32
CA GLY A 36 7.23 -15.56 -25.19
C GLY A 36 7.96 -15.95 -26.47
N VAL A 37 8.60 -14.99 -27.16
CA VAL A 37 9.36 -15.25 -28.39
C VAL A 37 10.52 -16.22 -28.15
N PHE A 38 11.27 -16.05 -27.06
CA PHE A 38 12.37 -16.95 -26.70
C PHE A 38 11.90 -18.33 -26.21
N SER A 39 10.61 -18.47 -25.90
CA SER A 39 9.97 -19.72 -25.47
C SER A 39 9.31 -20.50 -26.62
N LEU A 40 9.33 -19.99 -27.86
CA LEU A 40 8.70 -20.63 -29.04
C LEU A 40 9.28 -22.02 -29.39
N GLN A 41 10.41 -22.41 -28.80
CA GLN A 41 10.91 -23.79 -28.87
C GLN A 41 10.04 -24.79 -28.08
N THR A 42 9.22 -24.30 -27.14
CA THR A 42 8.39 -25.09 -26.21
C THR A 42 6.90 -24.76 -26.28
N ILE A 43 6.53 -23.61 -26.83
CA ILE A 43 5.14 -23.16 -26.98
C ILE A 43 4.87 -22.75 -28.42
N GLU A 44 3.61 -22.75 -28.83
CA GLU A 44 3.20 -22.22 -30.11
C GLU A 44 2.95 -20.70 -30.04
N ILE A 45 2.97 -20.02 -31.19
CA ILE A 45 2.65 -18.58 -31.27
C ILE A 45 1.23 -18.31 -30.76
N VAL A 46 0.30 -19.24 -31.00
CA VAL A 46 -1.08 -19.14 -30.54
C VAL A 46 -1.15 -19.15 -29.01
N ASP A 47 -0.24 -19.84 -28.33
CA ASP A 47 -0.23 -19.90 -26.87
C ASP A 47 0.13 -18.56 -26.24
N ILE A 48 0.93 -17.72 -26.91
CA ILE A 48 1.19 -16.34 -26.46
C ILE A 48 -0.11 -15.53 -26.41
N LEU A 49 -0.96 -15.65 -27.44
CA LEU A 49 -2.25 -14.98 -27.48
C LEU A 49 -3.23 -15.56 -26.46
N LYS A 50 -3.26 -16.88 -26.30
CA LYS A 50 -4.07 -17.56 -25.28
C LYS A 50 -3.68 -17.08 -23.88
N THR A 51 -2.39 -17.08 -23.53
CA THR A 51 -1.92 -16.61 -22.22
C THR A 51 -2.28 -15.15 -21.97
N PHE A 52 -2.25 -14.30 -22.99
CA PHE A 52 -2.69 -12.90 -22.84
C PHE A 52 -4.19 -12.80 -22.51
N ILE A 53 -5.02 -13.62 -23.14
CA ILE A 53 -6.46 -13.69 -22.88
C ILE A 53 -6.73 -14.30 -21.48
N GLU A 54 -5.99 -15.34 -21.09
CA GLU A 54 -6.04 -15.98 -19.77
C GLU A 54 -5.69 -15.03 -18.65
N ALA A 55 -4.60 -14.28 -18.82
CA ALA A 55 -4.19 -13.28 -17.84
C ALA A 55 -5.18 -12.11 -17.73
N SER A 56 -6.06 -11.92 -18.72
CA SER A 56 -6.96 -10.77 -18.79
C SER A 56 -8.38 -11.07 -18.33
N ILE A 57 -9.05 -12.04 -18.96
CA ILE A 57 -10.52 -12.20 -18.84
C ILE A 57 -11.06 -13.63 -18.89
N TYR A 58 -10.30 -14.65 -19.31
CA TYR A 58 -10.89 -15.97 -19.63
C TYR A 58 -9.96 -17.15 -19.39
N SER A 59 -10.35 -18.10 -18.55
CA SER A 59 -9.64 -19.37 -18.37
C SER A 59 -10.07 -20.36 -19.45
N PHE A 60 -9.14 -20.80 -20.31
CA PHE A 60 -9.41 -21.87 -21.28
C PHE A 60 -9.46 -23.25 -20.62
N GLU A 61 -8.84 -23.44 -19.45
CA GLU A 61 -8.87 -24.70 -18.70
C GLU A 61 -10.29 -24.96 -18.15
N ASP A 62 -10.82 -24.00 -17.41
CA ASP A 62 -12.13 -24.10 -16.76
C ASP A 62 -13.29 -23.65 -17.65
N HIS A 63 -12.99 -23.13 -18.85
CA HIS A 63 -13.95 -22.58 -19.80
C HIS A 63 -14.82 -21.44 -19.22
N GLN A 64 -14.26 -20.63 -18.33
CA GLN A 64 -14.98 -19.60 -17.59
C GLN A 64 -14.33 -18.22 -17.66
N ILE A 65 -15.13 -17.18 -17.50
CA ILE A 65 -14.64 -15.80 -17.40
C ILE A 65 -13.92 -15.62 -16.05
N VAL A 66 -12.66 -15.21 -16.10
CA VAL A 66 -11.83 -14.91 -14.93
C VAL A 66 -11.64 -13.41 -14.83
N THR A 67 -12.08 -12.82 -13.73
CA THR A 67 -12.06 -11.36 -13.54
C THR A 67 -10.98 -10.90 -12.57
N GLU A 68 -10.11 -11.78 -12.08
CA GLU A 68 -9.14 -11.47 -11.00
C GLU A 68 -8.24 -10.27 -11.33
N THR A 69 -7.68 -10.20 -12.53
CA THR A 69 -6.82 -9.08 -12.95
C THR A 69 -7.59 -7.76 -12.97
N ILE A 70 -8.82 -7.76 -13.48
CA ILE A 70 -9.69 -6.58 -13.54
C ILE A 70 -10.13 -6.18 -12.13
N GLU A 71 -10.53 -7.13 -11.30
CA GLU A 71 -10.92 -6.92 -9.92
C GLU A 71 -9.76 -6.35 -9.10
N LEU A 72 -8.54 -6.84 -9.30
CA LEU A 72 -7.33 -6.32 -8.66
C LEU A 72 -7.02 -4.89 -9.13
N ALA A 73 -7.08 -4.62 -10.43
CA ALA A 73 -6.87 -3.27 -10.97
C ALA A 73 -7.92 -2.28 -10.43
N LEU A 74 -9.18 -2.70 -10.36
CA LEU A 74 -10.27 -1.93 -9.78
C LEU A 74 -10.03 -1.69 -8.28
N LEU A 75 -9.62 -2.72 -7.53
CA LEU A 75 -9.32 -2.63 -6.11
C LEU A 75 -8.21 -1.60 -5.85
N MET A 76 -7.10 -1.68 -6.58
CA MET A 76 -6.00 -0.72 -6.47
C MET A 76 -6.46 0.71 -6.78
N THR A 77 -7.32 0.88 -7.78
CA THR A 77 -7.90 2.18 -8.15
C THR A 77 -8.78 2.74 -7.03
N ILE A 78 -9.67 1.93 -6.46
CA ILE A 78 -10.58 2.37 -5.39
C ILE A 78 -9.80 2.64 -4.09
N ILE A 79 -8.77 1.86 -3.76
CA ILE A 79 -7.91 2.16 -2.60
C ILE A 79 -7.19 3.49 -2.79
N TYR A 80 -6.69 3.78 -4.00
CA TYR A 80 -6.11 5.08 -4.31
C TYR A 80 -7.12 6.22 -4.11
N ILE A 81 -8.36 6.06 -4.60
CA ILE A 81 -9.44 7.02 -4.39
C ILE A 81 -9.72 7.22 -2.89
N LEU A 82 -9.78 6.14 -2.10
CA LEU A 82 -9.98 6.23 -0.65
C LEU A 82 -8.86 7.03 0.01
N ALA A 83 -7.60 6.71 -0.31
CA ALA A 83 -6.44 7.41 0.23
C ALA A 83 -6.47 8.91 -0.11
N LYS A 84 -6.79 9.25 -1.37
CA LYS A 84 -6.96 10.64 -1.82
C LYS A 84 -8.10 11.34 -1.08
N CYS A 85 -9.24 10.67 -0.89
CA CYS A 85 -10.36 11.21 -0.13
C CYS A 85 -9.97 11.49 1.32
N MET A 86 -9.29 10.55 2.00
CA MET A 86 -8.83 10.73 3.38
C MET A 86 -7.85 11.89 3.50
N GLN A 87 -7.05 12.10 2.45
CA GLN A 87 -6.12 13.19 2.39
C GLN A 87 -6.81 14.56 2.17
N GLU A 88 -7.62 14.70 1.12
CA GLU A 88 -8.28 15.97 0.78
C GLU A 88 -9.31 16.40 1.83
N THR A 89 -9.92 15.46 2.55
CA THR A 89 -10.83 15.74 3.69
C THR A 89 -10.09 16.08 5.00
N GLY A 90 -8.76 15.97 5.02
CA GLY A 90 -7.94 16.16 6.23
C GLY A 90 -8.09 15.04 7.27
N ALA A 91 -8.72 13.92 6.93
CA ALA A 91 -8.89 12.77 7.81
C ALA A 91 -7.55 12.20 8.30
N ILE A 92 -6.53 12.15 7.42
CA ILE A 92 -5.18 11.70 7.81
C ILE A 92 -4.58 12.61 8.89
N LYS A 93 -4.71 13.93 8.74
CA LYS A 93 -4.20 14.90 9.73
C LYS A 93 -4.93 14.73 11.07
N LYS A 94 -6.26 14.65 11.05
CA LYS A 94 -7.08 14.40 12.25
C LYS A 94 -6.68 13.09 12.94
N LEU A 95 -6.43 12.01 12.18
CA LEU A 95 -5.95 10.74 12.72
C LEU A 95 -4.60 10.90 13.44
N ILE A 96 -3.63 11.54 12.78
CA ILE A 96 -2.29 11.80 13.36
C ILE A 96 -2.41 12.63 14.65
N ASP A 97 -3.23 13.68 14.64
CA ASP A 97 -3.48 14.52 15.81
C ASP A 97 -4.13 13.72 16.95
N GLY A 98 -5.04 12.79 16.63
CA GLY A 98 -5.61 11.86 17.62
C GLY A 98 -4.61 10.88 18.22
N LEU A 99 -3.67 10.39 17.41
CA LEU A 99 -2.61 9.48 17.86
C LEU A 99 -1.54 10.19 18.71
N ARG A 100 -1.39 11.50 18.58
CA ARG A 100 -0.42 12.32 19.32
C ARG A 100 -0.50 12.15 20.83
N ALA A 101 -1.68 11.88 21.38
CA ALA A 101 -1.88 11.63 22.80
C ALA A 101 -1.25 10.32 23.31
N PHE A 102 -1.05 9.32 22.44
CA PHE A 102 -0.53 7.99 22.79
C PHE A 102 0.98 7.84 22.56
N PHE A 103 1.58 8.71 21.75
CA PHE A 103 2.98 8.61 21.33
C PHE A 103 3.81 9.82 21.77
N PRO A 104 4.05 10.00 23.08
CA PRO A 104 4.89 11.08 23.60
C PRO A 104 6.36 10.88 23.24
N ARG A 105 7.19 11.92 23.48
CA ARG A 105 8.67 11.86 23.39
C ARG A 105 9.17 11.38 22.01
N GLY A 106 8.80 12.09 20.96
CA GLY A 106 9.26 11.84 19.60
C GLY A 106 8.55 10.69 18.88
N GLY A 107 7.63 9.97 19.54
CA GLY A 107 6.91 8.86 18.90
C GLY A 107 6.13 9.28 17.65
N ILE A 108 5.63 10.51 17.61
CA ILE A 108 4.92 11.05 16.43
C ILE A 108 5.79 11.13 15.17
N LEU A 109 7.12 11.24 15.32
CA LEU A 109 8.06 11.18 14.18
C LEU A 109 7.97 9.83 13.44
N GLY A 110 7.61 8.75 14.14
CA GLY A 110 7.36 7.44 13.52
C GLY A 110 5.90 7.23 13.11
N VAL A 111 4.94 7.80 13.87
CA VAL A 111 3.51 7.66 13.56
C VAL A 111 3.13 8.34 12.26
N ILE A 112 3.65 9.55 11.99
CA ILE A 112 3.32 10.30 10.76
C ILE A 112 3.57 9.43 9.52
N PRO A 113 4.79 8.91 9.26
CA PRO A 113 5.01 8.06 8.10
C PRO A 113 4.29 6.72 8.17
N ALA A 114 4.14 6.14 9.36
CA ALA A 114 3.43 4.88 9.51
C ALA A 114 1.97 5.01 9.06
N VAL A 115 1.27 6.09 9.42
CA VAL A 115 -0.10 6.35 8.95
C VAL A 115 -0.14 6.54 7.44
N TYR A 116 0.80 7.30 6.87
CA TYR A 116 0.90 7.44 5.42
C TYR A 116 1.29 6.14 4.71
N GLY A 117 2.04 5.25 5.37
CA GLY A 117 2.43 3.94 4.86
C GLY A 117 1.29 2.92 4.78
N LEU A 118 0.23 3.11 5.58
CA LEU A 118 -1.00 2.30 5.48
C LEU A 118 -1.83 2.66 4.24
N MET A 119 -1.58 3.81 3.63
CA MET A 119 -2.26 4.25 2.42
C MET A 119 -1.39 3.85 1.22
N PRO A 120 -1.77 2.83 0.41
CA PRO A 120 -1.05 2.52 -0.81
C PRO A 120 -1.43 3.57 -1.86
N ALA A 121 -0.90 4.78 -1.70
CA ALA A 121 -1.08 5.89 -2.62
C ALA A 121 0.27 6.39 -3.12
N PRO A 122 0.44 6.57 -4.45
CA PRO A 122 1.57 7.32 -4.96
C PRO A 122 1.57 8.72 -4.35
N GLY A 123 2.71 9.13 -3.76
CA GLY A 123 2.84 10.45 -3.12
C GLY A 123 2.80 10.46 -1.59
N GLY A 124 2.65 9.32 -0.90
CA GLY A 124 2.73 9.28 0.57
C GLY A 124 3.98 9.95 1.14
N ALA A 125 5.12 9.88 0.43
CA ALA A 125 6.35 10.61 0.79
C ALA A 125 6.22 12.14 0.68
N LEU A 126 5.56 12.63 -0.37
CA LEU A 126 5.34 14.06 -0.63
C LEU A 126 4.50 14.70 0.48
N PHE A 127 3.54 13.94 1.03
CA PHE A 127 2.60 14.43 2.03
C PHE A 127 3.05 14.21 3.47
N SER A 128 3.78 13.12 3.74
CA SER A 128 4.40 12.88 5.05
C SER A 128 5.61 13.77 5.30
N ALA A 129 6.35 14.16 4.25
CA ALA A 129 7.56 14.98 4.37
C ALA A 129 7.34 16.31 5.13
N PRO A 130 6.41 17.20 4.74
CA PRO A 130 6.22 18.47 5.44
C PRO A 130 5.81 18.28 6.91
N MET A 131 4.97 17.28 7.20
CA MET A 131 4.56 16.99 8.59
C MET A 131 5.72 16.46 9.44
N ILE A 132 6.61 15.64 8.86
CA ILE A 132 7.84 15.21 9.52
C ILE A 132 8.81 16.38 9.68
N ASP A 133 8.88 17.28 8.72
CA ASP A 133 9.77 18.44 8.80
C ASP A 133 9.39 19.32 9.97
N GLU A 134 8.10 19.66 10.09
CA GLU A 134 7.52 20.40 11.22
C GLU A 134 7.71 19.69 12.56
N GLU A 135 7.49 18.36 12.61
CA GLU A 135 7.66 17.62 13.86
C GLU A 135 9.14 17.45 14.24
N GLY A 136 10.01 17.23 13.25
CA GLY A 136 11.46 17.03 13.44
C GLY A 136 12.18 18.30 13.87
N GLU A 137 11.69 19.48 13.51
CA GLU A 137 12.21 20.77 14.00
C GLU A 137 12.10 20.90 15.52
N LYS A 138 11.02 20.37 16.12
CA LYS A 138 10.83 20.35 17.58
C LYS A 138 11.92 19.56 18.32
N TYR A 139 12.59 18.66 17.60
CA TYR A 139 13.69 17.84 18.09
C TYR A 139 15.03 18.21 17.44
N GLN A 140 15.12 19.34 16.74
CA GLN A 140 16.33 19.84 16.08
C GLN A 140 16.99 18.79 15.16
N LEU A 141 16.17 17.94 14.53
CA LEU A 141 16.68 16.88 13.66
C LEU A 141 17.23 17.47 12.36
N ASN A 142 18.37 16.94 11.92
CA ASN A 142 18.90 17.27 10.60
C ASN A 142 18.10 16.58 9.48
N LYS A 143 18.28 17.06 8.24
CA LYS A 143 17.57 16.56 7.06
C LYS A 143 17.72 15.05 6.85
N ASN A 144 18.90 14.49 7.13
CA ASN A 144 19.16 13.06 6.95
C ASN A 144 18.38 12.21 7.96
N GLN A 145 18.30 12.65 9.22
CA GLN A 145 17.51 11.99 10.26
C GLN A 145 16.01 12.02 9.93
N LYS A 146 15.49 13.18 9.50
CA LYS A 146 14.09 13.33 9.08
C LYS A 146 13.76 12.40 7.90
N ASN A 147 14.61 12.38 6.88
CA ASN A 147 14.46 11.48 5.72
C ASN A 147 14.52 10.01 6.12
N PHE A 148 15.47 9.62 6.99
CA PHE A 148 15.57 8.25 7.49
C PHE A 148 14.27 7.82 8.17
N LEU A 149 13.78 8.60 9.13
CA LEU A 149 12.54 8.28 9.86
C LEU A 149 11.34 8.22 8.90
N ASN A 150 11.26 9.15 7.95
CA ASN A 150 10.19 9.17 6.97
C ASN A 150 10.17 7.92 6.09
N VAL A 151 11.31 7.52 5.53
CA VAL A 151 11.38 6.32 4.69
C VAL A 151 11.19 5.06 5.51
N TRP A 152 11.83 4.94 6.67
CA TRP A 152 11.78 3.75 7.51
C TRP A 152 10.36 3.42 7.96
N PHE A 153 9.70 4.37 8.63
CA PHE A 153 8.38 4.14 9.22
C PHE A 153 7.27 4.00 8.17
N ARG A 154 7.45 4.50 6.94
CA ARG A 154 6.48 4.31 5.86
C ARG A 154 6.42 2.87 5.34
N HIS A 155 7.51 2.12 5.46
CA HIS A 155 7.61 0.77 4.87
C HIS A 155 7.46 -0.36 5.88
N ILE A 156 7.29 -0.06 7.17
CA ILE A 156 7.14 -1.10 8.21
C ILE A 156 5.98 -2.05 7.88
N TRP A 157 4.87 -1.52 7.37
CA TRP A 157 3.65 -2.28 7.11
C TRP A 157 3.78 -3.25 5.93
N PHE A 158 4.70 -3.01 5.00
CA PHE A 158 4.74 -3.73 3.72
C PHE A 158 4.87 -5.25 3.87
N THR A 159 5.47 -5.70 4.96
CA THR A 159 5.67 -7.12 5.29
C THR A 159 4.42 -7.82 5.80
N ILE A 160 3.48 -7.07 6.40
CA ILE A 160 2.29 -7.64 7.06
C ILE A 160 0.97 -7.08 6.55
N TYR A 161 0.99 -6.10 5.63
CA TYR A 161 -0.22 -5.38 5.23
C TYR A 161 -1.04 -6.20 4.22
N PRO A 162 -2.23 -6.71 4.60
CA PRO A 162 -2.99 -7.67 3.80
C PRO A 162 -3.51 -7.09 2.48
N ILE A 163 -3.73 -5.77 2.44
CA ILE A 163 -4.36 -5.06 1.32
C ILE A 163 -3.30 -4.57 0.31
N SER A 164 -2.02 -4.82 0.55
CA SER A 164 -0.98 -4.48 -0.43
C SER A 164 -1.12 -5.34 -1.69
N SER A 165 -0.84 -4.75 -2.86
CA SER A 165 -0.91 -5.48 -4.14
C SER A 165 -0.03 -6.73 -4.17
N ALA A 166 1.16 -6.66 -3.56
CA ALA A 166 2.05 -7.80 -3.43
C ALA A 166 1.45 -8.92 -2.58
N MET A 167 0.87 -8.59 -1.42
CA MET A 167 0.24 -9.59 -0.55
C MET A 167 -0.98 -10.23 -1.22
N ILE A 168 -1.81 -9.42 -1.89
CA ILE A 168 -2.99 -9.92 -2.60
C ILE A 168 -2.59 -10.87 -3.73
N LEU A 169 -1.57 -10.52 -4.50
CA LEU A 169 -1.09 -11.37 -5.59
C LEU A 169 -0.46 -12.67 -5.07
N ILE A 170 0.39 -12.62 -4.03
CA ILE A 170 1.02 -13.82 -3.48
C ILE A 170 -0.03 -14.78 -2.90
N CYS A 171 -1.05 -14.24 -2.22
CA CYS A 171 -2.11 -15.05 -1.61
C CYS A 171 -3.20 -15.47 -2.61
N SER A 172 -3.13 -15.07 -3.88
CA SER A 172 -4.12 -15.48 -4.86
C SER A 172 -3.97 -16.96 -5.21
N LYS A 173 -5.10 -17.63 -5.48
CA LYS A 173 -5.15 -19.03 -5.92
C LYS A 173 -4.32 -19.25 -7.19
N SER A 174 -4.38 -18.28 -8.10
CA SER A 174 -3.68 -18.29 -9.39
C SER A 174 -2.16 -18.14 -9.30
N PHE A 175 -1.58 -17.90 -8.10
CA PHE A 175 -0.14 -17.67 -7.95
C PHE A 175 0.55 -18.61 -6.95
N SER A 176 0.30 -18.44 -5.64
CA SER A 176 0.91 -19.31 -4.62
C SER A 176 -0.10 -19.92 -3.66
N ASP A 177 -1.37 -19.48 -3.69
CA ASP A 177 -2.46 -19.98 -2.84
C ASP A 177 -2.08 -20.06 -1.34
N ILE A 178 -1.22 -19.15 -0.89
CA ILE A 178 -0.80 -19.11 0.51
C ILE A 178 -1.86 -18.36 1.30
N ASN A 179 -2.33 -18.98 2.39
CA ASN A 179 -3.23 -18.32 3.31
C ASN A 179 -2.58 -17.05 3.89
N ILE A 180 -3.29 -15.93 3.78
CA ILE A 180 -2.79 -14.61 4.18
C ILE A 180 -2.41 -14.53 5.66
N TYR A 181 -3.11 -15.25 6.55
CA TYR A 181 -2.81 -15.26 7.97
C TYR A 181 -1.48 -15.96 8.26
N HIS A 182 -1.18 -17.04 7.55
CA HIS A 182 0.11 -17.72 7.67
C HIS A 182 1.25 -16.82 7.18
N LEU A 183 1.06 -16.14 6.05
CA LEU A 183 2.09 -15.26 5.50
C LEU A 183 2.33 -14.02 6.39
N VAL A 184 1.26 -13.42 6.93
CA VAL A 184 1.36 -12.32 7.90
C VAL A 184 2.05 -12.78 9.19
N LEU A 185 1.70 -13.95 9.71
CA LEU A 185 2.33 -14.50 10.91
C LEU A 185 3.82 -14.77 10.69
N ALA A 186 4.19 -15.36 9.55
CA ALA A 186 5.58 -15.60 9.17
C ALA A 186 6.40 -14.30 9.03
N ASN A 187 5.78 -13.22 8.58
CA ASN A 187 6.42 -11.91 8.43
C ASN A 187 6.37 -11.03 9.70
N THR A 188 5.59 -11.43 10.72
CA THR A 188 5.45 -10.67 11.96
C THR A 188 6.79 -10.43 12.68
N PRO A 189 7.72 -11.40 12.78
CA PRO A 189 9.04 -11.14 13.35
C PRO A 189 9.79 -10.01 12.64
N ALA A 190 9.79 -10.00 11.30
CA ALA A 190 10.43 -8.95 10.51
C ALA A 190 9.77 -7.58 10.73
N PHE A 191 8.44 -7.53 10.81
CA PHE A 191 7.70 -6.31 11.17
C PHE A 191 8.11 -5.79 12.56
N ILE A 192 8.10 -6.65 13.58
CA ILE A 192 8.49 -6.29 14.94
C ILE A 192 9.92 -5.76 14.97
N THR A 193 10.86 -6.46 14.33
CA THR A 193 12.26 -6.01 14.22
C THR A 193 12.33 -4.62 13.56
N SER A 194 11.60 -4.39 12.47
CA SER A 194 11.57 -3.09 11.79
C SER A 194 11.05 -1.98 12.70
N VAL A 195 9.99 -2.24 13.48
CA VAL A 195 9.46 -1.28 14.46
C VAL A 195 10.47 -1.01 15.58
N VAL A 196 11.07 -2.05 16.15
CA VAL A 196 12.06 -1.94 17.24
C VAL A 196 13.26 -1.11 16.79
N VAL A 197 13.83 -1.42 15.62
CA VAL A 197 14.95 -0.66 15.04
C VAL A 197 14.55 0.80 14.86
N GLY A 198 13.38 1.07 14.27
CA GLY A 198 12.87 2.44 14.10
C GLY A 198 12.78 3.20 15.42
N VAL A 199 12.23 2.58 16.47
CA VAL A 199 12.09 3.18 17.81
C VAL A 199 13.46 3.43 18.46
N ILE A 200 14.44 2.53 18.28
CA ILE A 200 15.83 2.73 18.74
C ILE A 200 16.42 3.99 18.10
N TYR A 201 16.24 4.16 16.78
CA TYR A 201 16.74 5.34 16.07
C TYR A 201 16.03 6.63 16.46
N ILE A 202 14.71 6.61 16.68
CA ILE A 202 13.98 7.76 17.26
C ILE A 202 14.64 8.16 18.58
N LYS A 203 14.80 7.22 19.53
CA LYS A 203 15.41 7.50 20.83
C LYS A 203 16.84 8.03 20.71
N LYS A 204 17.63 7.47 19.79
CA LYS A 204 19.01 7.90 19.52
C LYS A 204 19.06 9.34 19.02
N PHE A 205 18.17 9.72 18.10
CA PHE A 205 18.18 11.05 17.48
C PHE A 205 17.66 12.16 18.39
N ILE A 206 16.72 11.86 19.29
CA ILE A 206 16.14 12.86 20.19
C ILE A 206 16.85 12.95 21.55
N LYS A 207 17.91 12.16 21.78
CA LYS A 207 18.56 11.99 23.09
C LYS A 207 19.04 13.32 23.69
N ASP A 208 19.56 14.20 22.85
CA ASP A 208 20.25 15.42 23.27
C ASP A 208 19.31 16.65 23.32
N VAL A 209 18.02 16.45 23.06
CA VAL A 209 17.01 17.53 23.05
C VAL A 209 16.49 17.78 24.49
N PRO A 210 16.56 19.02 25.01
CA PRO A 210 16.05 19.35 26.34
C PRO A 210 14.55 19.05 26.47
N LYS A 211 14.17 18.34 27.55
CA LYS A 211 12.77 17.91 27.79
C LYS A 211 11.78 19.06 27.96
N GLU A 212 12.27 20.25 28.33
CA GLU A 212 11.44 21.44 28.61
C GLU A 212 10.93 22.15 27.34
N GLN A 213 11.54 21.89 26.17
CA GLN A 213 11.09 22.47 24.89
C GLN A 213 9.85 21.78 24.30
N ILE A 214 9.44 20.62 24.83
CA ILE A 214 8.41 19.78 24.22
C ILE A 214 7.08 20.01 24.94
N SER A 215 6.19 20.76 24.29
CA SER A 215 4.83 20.99 24.79
C SER A 215 4.09 19.66 24.98
N LYS A 216 3.35 19.54 26.10
CA LYS A 216 2.50 18.36 26.33
C LYS A 216 1.47 18.27 25.21
N PRO A 217 1.27 17.10 24.60
CA PRO A 217 0.32 16.95 23.52
C PRO A 217 -1.09 17.26 24.03
N LYS A 218 -1.84 18.08 23.30
CA LYS A 218 -3.28 18.26 23.55
C LYS A 218 -3.96 16.90 23.38
N LYS A 219 -4.74 16.49 24.38
CA LYS A 219 -5.47 15.22 24.35
C LYS A 219 -6.76 15.40 23.54
N GLU A 220 -6.68 15.15 22.24
CA GLU A 220 -7.84 15.21 21.35
C GLU A 220 -8.09 13.84 20.69
N PHE A 221 -8.90 12.99 21.30
CA PHE A 221 -9.10 11.62 20.83
C PHE A 221 -10.10 11.48 19.68
N LYS A 222 -10.85 12.54 19.33
CA LYS A 222 -11.87 12.51 18.28
C LYS A 222 -11.30 12.10 16.92
N GLY A 223 -10.04 12.42 16.67
CA GLY A 223 -9.33 12.08 15.44
C GLY A 223 -9.11 10.57 15.23
N LEU A 224 -9.13 9.75 16.28
CA LEU A 224 -8.89 8.30 16.16
C LEU A 224 -9.95 7.59 15.31
N ILE A 225 -11.17 8.13 15.22
CA ILE A 225 -12.24 7.54 14.41
C ILE A 225 -11.86 7.40 12.93
N TYR A 226 -10.93 8.22 12.44
CA TYR A 226 -10.43 8.16 11.06
C TYR A 226 -9.47 6.98 10.81
N ILE A 227 -9.19 6.13 11.81
CA ILE A 227 -8.52 4.83 11.59
C ILE A 227 -9.47 3.77 11.05
N LEU A 228 -10.80 3.99 11.14
CA LEU A 228 -11.78 3.01 10.70
C LEU A 228 -11.73 2.72 9.18
N PRO A 229 -11.66 3.71 8.26
CA PRO A 229 -11.68 3.42 6.83
C PRO A 229 -10.55 2.48 6.35
N PRO A 230 -9.30 2.56 6.84
CA PRO A 230 -8.28 1.55 6.51
C PRO A 230 -8.51 0.15 7.10
N ILE A 231 -9.24 0.04 8.22
CA ILE A 231 -9.47 -1.24 8.92
C ILE A 231 -10.70 -1.97 8.37
N VAL A 232 -11.72 -1.24 7.93
CA VAL A 232 -12.97 -1.82 7.40
C VAL A 232 -12.75 -2.90 6.33
N PRO A 233 -11.84 -2.76 5.34
CA PRO A 233 -11.62 -3.82 4.36
C PRO A 233 -11.12 -5.14 4.97
N LEU A 234 -10.31 -5.07 6.04
CA LEU A 234 -9.86 -6.24 6.77
C LEU A 234 -11.02 -6.95 7.49
N PHE A 235 -11.95 -6.16 8.05
CA PHE A 235 -13.16 -6.68 8.68
C PHE A 235 -14.06 -7.40 7.68
N PHE A 236 -14.30 -6.80 6.51
CA PHE A 236 -15.06 -7.43 5.44
C PHE A 236 -14.41 -8.72 4.94
N TYR A 237 -13.09 -8.74 4.76
CA TYR A 237 -12.37 -9.98 4.44
C TYR A 237 -12.55 -11.05 5.52
N GLY A 238 -12.36 -10.69 6.79
CA GLY A 238 -12.49 -11.62 7.91
C GLY A 238 -13.86 -12.28 8.03
N ILE A 239 -14.93 -11.59 7.60
CA ILE A 239 -16.30 -12.11 7.63
C ILE A 239 -16.68 -12.81 6.34
N LEU A 240 -16.44 -12.18 5.19
CA LEU A 240 -16.94 -12.64 3.90
C LEU A 240 -16.21 -13.90 3.41
N GLN A 241 -15.01 -14.18 3.91
CA GLN A 241 -14.34 -15.46 3.66
C GLN A 241 -15.16 -16.68 4.16
N PHE A 242 -16.01 -16.52 5.19
CA PHE A 242 -16.90 -17.60 5.66
C PHE A 242 -18.08 -17.88 4.72
N PHE A 243 -18.29 -17.01 3.73
CA PHE A 243 -19.35 -17.13 2.72
C PHE A 243 -18.76 -17.44 1.32
N ASP A 244 -17.56 -18.01 1.26
CA ASP A 244 -16.84 -18.35 0.03
C ASP A 244 -16.61 -17.17 -0.94
N ILE A 245 -16.62 -15.94 -0.43
CA ILE A 245 -16.29 -14.74 -1.22
C ILE A 245 -14.77 -14.63 -1.35
N THR A 246 -14.29 -14.44 -2.58
CA THR A 246 -12.85 -14.31 -2.85
C THR A 246 -12.24 -13.11 -2.13
N GLN A 247 -10.98 -13.22 -1.75
CA GLN A 247 -10.25 -12.18 -1.02
C GLN A 247 -10.34 -10.80 -1.70
N ILE A 248 -10.12 -10.75 -3.02
CA ILE A 248 -10.16 -9.50 -3.79
C ILE A 248 -11.56 -8.86 -3.70
N ARG A 249 -12.62 -9.66 -3.86
CA ARG A 249 -14.01 -9.18 -3.76
C ARG A 249 -14.35 -8.69 -2.35
N SER A 250 -13.89 -9.39 -1.31
CA SER A 250 -14.11 -8.94 0.07
C SER A 250 -13.44 -7.59 0.34
N PHE A 251 -12.19 -7.41 -0.13
CA PHE A 251 -11.51 -6.13 -0.03
C PHE A 251 -12.20 -5.04 -0.86
N LEU A 252 -12.65 -5.34 -2.09
CA LEU A 252 -13.41 -4.39 -2.91
C LEU A 252 -14.63 -3.85 -2.19
N ILE A 253 -15.48 -4.74 -1.66
CA ILE A 253 -16.69 -4.37 -0.90
C ILE A 253 -16.30 -3.50 0.30
N GLY A 254 -15.28 -3.92 1.04
CA GLY A 254 -14.84 -3.19 2.23
C GLY A 254 -14.27 -1.80 1.92
N VAL A 255 -13.51 -1.62 0.84
CA VAL A 255 -12.98 -0.30 0.46
C VAL A 255 -14.12 0.61 -0.03
N ILE A 256 -15.09 0.09 -0.80
CA ILE A 256 -16.28 0.86 -1.19
C ILE A 256 -17.05 1.34 0.05
N PHE A 257 -17.25 0.45 1.04
CA PHE A 257 -17.87 0.82 2.31
C PHE A 257 -17.04 1.84 3.09
N SER A 258 -15.72 1.77 3.00
CA SER A 258 -14.79 2.71 3.65
C SER A 258 -14.88 4.12 3.09
N ILE A 259 -15.06 4.26 1.77
CA ILE A 259 -15.34 5.54 1.11
C ILE A 259 -16.67 6.10 1.62
N PHE A 260 -17.73 5.28 1.64
CA PHE A 260 -19.02 5.71 2.16
C PHE A 260 -18.96 6.12 3.63
N LEU A 261 -18.29 5.33 4.48
CA LEU A 261 -18.06 5.66 5.89
C LEU A 261 -17.32 6.99 6.05
N LEU A 262 -16.27 7.20 5.26
CA LEU A 262 -15.49 8.43 5.31
C LEU A 262 -16.33 9.67 4.99
N TYR A 263 -17.30 9.57 4.07
CA TYR A 263 -18.22 10.68 3.79
C TYR A 263 -18.94 11.17 5.06
N PHE A 264 -19.49 10.25 5.87
CA PHE A 264 -20.15 10.61 7.13
C PHE A 264 -19.17 11.15 8.17
N LEU A 265 -17.94 10.62 8.22
CA LEU A 265 -16.91 11.08 9.16
C LEU A 265 -16.32 12.44 8.78
N ALA A 266 -16.26 12.78 7.49
CA ALA A 266 -15.62 14.00 7.01
C ALA A 266 -16.45 15.26 7.29
N ASN A 267 -17.76 15.12 7.50
CA ASN A 267 -18.72 16.20 7.73
C ASN A 267 -18.63 17.32 6.66
N ILE A 268 -18.52 16.92 5.38
CA ILE A 268 -18.50 17.85 4.23
C ILE A 268 -19.72 17.63 3.35
N SER A 269 -20.07 18.64 2.54
CA SER A 269 -21.21 18.55 1.63
C SER A 269 -21.01 17.44 0.59
N PHE A 270 -22.12 16.76 0.23
CA PHE A 270 -22.09 15.67 -0.75
C PHE A 270 -21.51 16.10 -2.11
N LYS A 271 -21.81 17.32 -2.55
CA LYS A 271 -21.27 17.89 -3.81
C LYS A 271 -19.74 17.99 -3.76
N ASN A 272 -19.18 18.46 -2.65
CA ASN A 272 -17.73 18.58 -2.50
C ASN A 272 -17.07 17.21 -2.39
N TYR A 273 -17.68 16.27 -1.66
CA TYR A 273 -17.17 14.90 -1.54
C TYR A 273 -17.11 14.20 -2.91
N LEU A 274 -18.17 14.33 -3.72
CA LEU A 274 -18.19 13.80 -5.09
C LEU A 274 -17.13 14.45 -6.00
N GLN A 275 -16.83 15.73 -5.82
CA GLN A 275 -15.76 16.37 -6.58
C GLN A 275 -14.38 15.79 -6.23
N ILE A 276 -14.14 15.42 -4.97
CA ILE A 276 -12.89 14.78 -4.53
C ILE A 276 -12.75 13.40 -5.19
N ILE A 277 -13.82 12.59 -5.21
CA ILE A 277 -13.80 11.27 -5.85
C ILE A 277 -13.52 11.35 -7.36
N LYS A 278 -14.04 12.38 -8.03
CA LYS A 278 -13.93 12.54 -9.49
C LYS A 278 -12.58 13.09 -9.97
N LYS A 279 -11.79 13.70 -9.08
CA LYS A 279 -10.46 14.21 -9.40
C LYS A 279 -9.45 13.08 -9.45
#